data_AF-A0A9C6XBY0-F1
#
_entry.id   AF-A0A9C6XBY0-F1
#
_cell.length_a   1.000
_cell.length_b   1.000
_cell.length_c   1.000
_cell.angle_alpha   90.00
_cell.angle_beta   90.00
_cell.angle_gamma   90.00
#
_symmetry.space_group_name_H-M   'P 1'
#
loop_
_entity.id
_entity.type
_entity.pdbx_description
1 polymer ?
#
loop_
_entity_poly.entity_id
_entity_poly.type
_entity_poly.pdbx_seq_one_letter_code
_entity_poly.pdbx_strand_id
1 'polypeptide(L)'
;SSSSDSDSSSSSSSSSSTSSSEEWFQDMPKMNEAPKNPMLPYFVGYMGSSIQASNQINAIQAVQKLCQQIAHEIQNPNQIPEKATLAKFSILARLIRTMDAKQLEQASQQLYTSASSKSASQSQSATEKVAAWKAFRDAVAQAGTGPALQLIKEWIQNHKIQGEEAAEIVATLPMAARVPTKQYMDAFFDLIKKSEVQKQQFLNVSAILSFSNLVRKAQVDNATAHNRYPTHVFGRLNPKKASAVARDYIPYLAQQLKDAAQNEDSHKIQVYIRALGNTAHPKILSVFEPYLEGKKAISDFQRLHMVTALNKLAKVSPKIARPVLFRLYQNAGEAHEIRCIAVYLLMKTNPPASMLQRMAEFTNQDPSNEVRAVVKSAIESAANKLNSNMQQELSQNANAAVDMLNATKWGQQYSQAQFWSEDVAGDMNLAYQAALLTIGSDDTLLPRNAFLNLNNNLGGYRYKYFS
;
A
#
# COMPACT_ATOMS: atom_id res chain seq x y z
N SER A 1 18.11 -60.69 3.79
CA SER A 1 16.92 -60.45 4.62
C SER A 1 17.18 -59.27 5.54
N SER A 2 16.37 -58.23 5.36
CA SER A 2 16.04 -57.08 6.23
C SER A 2 17.18 -56.33 6.95
N SER A 3 17.50 -55.19 6.35
CA SER A 3 18.07 -53.96 6.90
C SER A 3 17.11 -53.24 7.86
N SER A 4 17.67 -52.57 8.87
CA SER A 4 16.98 -51.69 9.82
C SER A 4 17.33 -50.23 9.50
N ASP A 5 16.35 -49.48 9.02
CA ASP A 5 16.42 -48.04 8.78
C ASP A 5 15.82 -47.26 9.95
N SER A 6 16.49 -46.16 10.26
CA SER A 6 16.27 -45.19 11.33
C SER A 6 15.06 -44.27 11.09
N ASP A 7 14.33 -44.01 12.19
CA ASP A 7 13.14 -43.18 12.27
C ASP A 7 13.35 -41.71 11.86
N SER A 8 12.62 -41.29 10.81
CA SER A 8 12.39 -39.88 10.49
C SER A 8 10.97 -39.49 10.92
N SER A 9 10.85 -38.65 11.95
CA SER A 9 9.58 -38.12 12.43
C SER A 9 9.08 -36.98 11.54
N SER A 10 8.32 -37.32 10.51
CA SER A 10 7.51 -36.37 9.75
C SER A 10 6.24 -36.03 10.53
N SER A 11 6.15 -34.81 11.05
CA SER A 11 4.90 -34.25 11.60
C SER A 11 3.92 -33.94 10.47
N SER A 12 3.16 -34.96 10.08
CA SER A 12 1.97 -34.82 9.22
C SER A 12 0.93 -33.99 9.96
N SER A 13 0.73 -32.75 9.53
CA SER A 13 -0.43 -31.96 9.92
C SER A 13 -1.67 -32.63 9.32
N SER A 14 -2.54 -33.11 10.21
CA SER A 14 -3.82 -33.72 9.90
C SER A 14 -4.68 -32.77 9.09
N SER A 15 -4.78 -33.04 7.78
CA SER A 15 -5.83 -32.47 6.94
C SER A 15 -7.15 -33.11 7.35
N SER A 16 -7.85 -32.49 8.29
CA SER A 16 -9.26 -32.76 8.53
C SER A 16 -10.05 -32.28 7.31
N SER A 17 -10.35 -33.24 6.43
CA SER A 17 -11.34 -33.12 5.37
C SER A 17 -12.73 -33.04 6.02
N THR A 18 -13.12 -31.85 6.49
CA THR A 18 -14.53 -31.53 6.80
C THR A 18 -15.12 -30.75 5.63
N SER A 19 -15.69 -31.51 4.70
CA SER A 19 -16.56 -31.02 3.63
C SER A 19 -17.90 -30.58 4.23
N SER A 20 -17.98 -29.38 4.84
CA SER A 20 -19.25 -28.69 5.22
C SER A 20 -19.00 -27.29 5.82
N SER A 21 -18.27 -26.40 5.14
CA SER A 21 -18.04 -25.02 5.63
C SER A 21 -18.50 -23.94 4.64
N GLU A 22 -19.72 -24.09 4.12
CA GLU A 22 -20.53 -22.90 3.85
C GLU A 22 -21.00 -22.33 5.19
N GLU A 23 -20.04 -21.80 5.97
CA GLU A 23 -20.33 -21.00 7.16
C GLU A 23 -21.17 -19.79 6.73
N TRP A 24 -22.22 -19.50 7.51
CA TRP A 24 -23.26 -18.48 7.34
C TRP A 24 -22.80 -17.06 6.93
N PHE A 25 -22.25 -16.90 5.73
CA PHE A 25 -21.84 -15.60 5.21
C PHE A 25 -23.06 -14.77 4.82
N GLN A 26 -22.99 -13.46 5.10
CA GLN A 26 -23.96 -12.51 4.58
C GLN A 26 -23.69 -12.24 3.09
N ASP A 27 -24.74 -11.83 2.37
CA ASP A 27 -24.61 -11.36 1.00
C ASP A 27 -23.66 -10.16 0.91
N MET A 28 -22.80 -10.17 -0.12
CA MET A 28 -21.92 -9.05 -0.38
C MET A 28 -22.74 -7.79 -0.73
N PRO A 29 -22.40 -6.62 -0.16
CA PRO A 29 -23.12 -5.39 -0.45
C PRO A 29 -22.95 -5.00 -1.91
N LYS A 30 -24.05 -4.56 -2.52
CA LYS A 30 -24.04 -3.96 -3.86
C LYS A 30 -23.41 -2.58 -3.83
N MET A 31 -23.01 -2.07 -4.99
CA MET A 31 -22.38 -0.76 -5.10
C MET A 31 -23.25 0.41 -4.64
N ASN A 32 -24.57 0.27 -4.61
CA ASN A 32 -25.52 1.29 -4.18
C ASN A 32 -26.02 1.11 -2.74
N GLU A 33 -25.57 0.07 -2.03
CA GLU A 33 -26.04 -0.28 -0.69
C GLU A 33 -24.93 -0.08 0.37
N ALA A 34 -25.31 0.34 1.57
CA ALA A 34 -24.38 0.42 2.70
C ALA A 34 -23.99 -1.00 3.17
N PRO A 35 -22.70 -1.26 3.48
CA PRO A 35 -22.25 -2.58 3.92
C PRO A 35 -22.79 -2.91 5.31
N LYS A 36 -23.66 -3.92 5.43
CA LYS A 36 -24.26 -4.36 6.70
C LYS A 36 -23.26 -5.14 7.58
N ASN A 37 -22.16 -4.52 7.99
CA ASN A 37 -21.15 -5.17 8.83
C ASN A 37 -21.49 -4.97 10.32
N PRO A 38 -21.84 -6.04 11.08
CA PRO A 38 -22.20 -5.92 12.49
C PRO A 38 -21.09 -5.37 13.39
N MET A 39 -19.82 -5.52 12.99
CA MET A 39 -18.66 -5.04 13.74
C MET A 39 -18.39 -3.54 13.54
N LEU A 40 -19.11 -2.87 12.63
CA LEU A 40 -18.99 -1.43 12.45
C LEU A 40 -20.03 -0.68 13.31
N PRO A 41 -19.67 0.49 13.87
CA PRO A 41 -20.62 1.33 14.59
C PRO A 41 -21.85 1.64 13.75
N TYR A 42 -23.00 1.76 14.42
CA TYR A 42 -24.29 2.15 13.83
C TYR A 42 -24.99 1.13 12.90
N PHE A 43 -24.46 -0.09 12.76
CA PHE A 43 -25.14 -1.17 12.04
C PHE A 43 -26.00 -2.08 12.93
N VAL A 44 -25.54 -2.34 14.16
CA VAL A 44 -26.30 -3.08 15.19
C VAL A 44 -26.28 -2.34 16.55
N GLY A 45 -25.33 -1.42 16.74
CA GLY A 45 -25.11 -0.72 18.01
C GLY A 45 -26.12 0.38 18.37
N TYR A 46 -27.20 0.57 17.61
CA TYR A 46 -28.25 1.53 17.95
C TYR A 46 -29.51 0.77 18.38
N MET A 47 -29.66 0.57 19.70
CA MET A 47 -30.77 -0.20 20.30
C MET A 47 -30.99 -1.59 19.66
N GLY A 48 -29.90 -2.26 19.26
CA GLY A 48 -29.96 -3.58 18.60
C GLY A 48 -30.27 -3.54 17.10
N SER A 49 -30.33 -2.35 16.48
CA SER A 49 -30.62 -2.13 15.06
C SER A 49 -29.63 -1.15 14.41
N SER A 50 -29.75 -0.99 13.09
CA SER A 50 -29.03 0.06 12.38
C SER A 50 -29.57 1.44 12.77
N ILE A 51 -28.69 2.44 12.83
CA ILE A 51 -29.10 3.84 13.06
C ILE A 51 -30.09 4.34 12.00
N GLN A 52 -30.05 3.78 10.80
CA GLN A 52 -30.97 4.10 9.70
C GLN A 52 -32.39 3.61 9.94
N ALA A 53 -32.60 2.65 10.86
CA ALA A 53 -33.93 2.18 11.25
C ALA A 53 -34.60 3.08 12.31
N SER A 54 -33.89 4.09 12.82
CA SER A 54 -34.43 5.01 13.82
C SER A 54 -35.36 6.04 13.19
N ASN A 55 -36.57 6.16 13.73
CA ASN A 55 -37.48 7.27 13.39
C ASN A 55 -37.01 8.62 13.97
N GLN A 56 -36.05 8.62 14.90
CA GLN A 56 -35.57 9.81 15.58
C GLN A 56 -34.40 10.49 14.85
N ILE A 57 -33.69 9.76 13.97
CA ILE A 57 -32.45 10.23 13.35
C ILE A 57 -32.62 10.22 11.83
N ASN A 58 -32.74 11.41 11.25
CA ASN A 58 -32.58 11.58 9.81
C ASN A 58 -31.08 11.71 9.48
N ALA A 59 -30.51 10.68 8.85
CA ALA A 59 -29.08 10.62 8.55
C ALA A 59 -28.60 11.81 7.70
N ILE A 60 -29.40 12.26 6.73
CA ILE A 60 -29.05 13.38 5.84
C ILE A 60 -28.95 14.67 6.65
N GLN A 61 -29.96 14.98 7.47
CA GLN A 61 -29.96 16.18 8.32
C GLN A 61 -28.83 16.15 9.35
N ALA A 62 -28.55 14.99 9.95
CA ALA A 62 -27.46 14.83 10.90
C ALA A 62 -26.09 15.03 10.24
N VAL A 63 -25.88 14.51 9.01
CA VAL A 63 -24.69 14.77 8.20
C VAL A 63 -24.53 16.27 7.94
N GLN A 64 -25.59 16.95 7.49
CA GLN A 64 -25.54 18.39 7.23
C GLN A 64 -25.15 19.20 8.47
N LYS A 65 -25.80 18.91 9.59
CA LYS A 65 -25.54 19.58 10.87
C LYS A 65 -24.09 19.39 11.31
N LEU A 66 -23.55 18.16 11.22
CA LEU A 66 -22.16 17.88 11.54
C LEU A 66 -21.18 18.62 10.62
N CYS A 67 -21.46 18.66 9.31
CA CYS A 67 -20.63 19.39 8.35
C CYS A 67 -20.61 20.90 8.65
N GLN A 68 -21.77 21.50 8.97
CA GLN A 68 -21.87 22.91 9.34
C GLN A 68 -21.13 23.21 10.65
N GLN A 69 -21.25 22.34 11.66
CA GLN A 69 -20.51 22.48 12.92
C GLN A 69 -18.99 22.43 12.69
N ILE A 70 -18.51 21.42 11.95
CA ILE A 70 -17.10 21.28 11.62
C ILE A 70 -16.60 22.51 10.83
N ALA A 71 -17.39 22.97 9.86
CA ALA A 71 -17.05 24.12 9.04
C ALA A 71 -16.86 25.40 9.85
N HIS A 72 -17.77 25.66 10.79
CA HIS A 72 -17.71 26.79 11.70
C HIS A 72 -16.51 26.71 12.66
N GLU A 73 -16.19 25.50 13.14
CA GLU A 73 -15.10 25.27 14.09
C GLU A 73 -13.72 25.42 13.44
N ILE A 74 -13.56 24.98 12.19
CA ILE A 74 -12.29 25.09 11.46
C ILE A 74 -11.95 26.56 11.13
N GLN A 75 -12.92 27.48 11.10
CA GLN A 75 -12.64 28.91 10.94
C GLN A 75 -11.80 29.46 12.11
N ASN A 76 -11.82 28.81 13.27
CA ASN A 76 -11.06 29.20 14.46
C ASN A 76 -10.18 28.02 14.93
N PRO A 77 -8.99 27.82 14.32
CA PRO A 77 -8.14 26.65 14.58
C PRO A 77 -7.82 26.40 16.06
N ASN A 78 -7.72 27.46 16.86
CA ASN A 78 -7.45 27.38 18.30
C ASN A 78 -8.55 26.64 19.09
N GLN A 79 -9.77 26.58 18.57
CA GLN A 79 -10.92 25.93 19.24
C GLN A 79 -11.08 24.45 18.83
N ILE A 80 -10.31 23.96 17.85
CA ILE A 80 -10.44 22.58 17.34
C ILE A 80 -10.28 21.51 18.43
N PRO A 81 -9.28 21.60 19.34
CA PRO A 81 -9.12 20.62 20.41
C PRO A 81 -10.29 20.67 21.41
N GLU A 82 -10.64 21.87 21.87
CA GLU A 82 -11.69 22.09 22.87
C GLU A 82 -13.06 21.63 22.38
N LYS A 83 -13.39 21.89 21.10
CA LYS A 83 -14.67 21.51 20.50
C LYS A 83 -14.71 20.09 19.98
N ALA A 84 -13.64 19.31 20.16
CA ALA A 84 -13.53 17.92 19.71
C ALA A 84 -13.88 17.73 18.22
N THR A 85 -13.47 18.66 17.35
CA THR A 85 -13.86 18.67 15.93
C THR A 85 -13.43 17.38 15.20
N LEU A 86 -12.29 16.79 15.56
CA LEU A 86 -11.84 15.49 15.01
C LEU A 86 -12.77 14.32 15.38
N ALA A 87 -13.35 14.35 16.58
CA ALA A 87 -14.33 13.36 17.00
C ALA A 87 -15.63 13.52 16.20
N LYS A 88 -16.09 14.76 15.96
CA LYS A 88 -17.23 15.06 15.09
C LYS A 88 -17.01 14.57 13.66
N PHE A 89 -15.81 14.79 13.09
CA PHE A 89 -15.46 14.25 11.78
C PHE A 89 -15.49 12.72 11.73
N SER A 90 -14.99 12.07 12.79
CA SER A 90 -15.05 10.61 12.92
C SER A 90 -16.49 10.09 12.98
N ILE A 91 -17.39 10.79 13.68
CA ILE A 91 -18.83 10.49 13.73
C ILE A 91 -19.46 10.69 12.35
N LEU A 92 -19.16 11.81 11.68
CA LEU A 92 -19.63 12.12 10.33
C LEU A 92 -19.28 10.99 9.36
N ALA A 93 -18.01 10.56 9.30
CA ALA A 93 -17.59 9.47 8.43
C ALA A 93 -18.24 8.12 8.80
N ARG A 94 -18.54 7.87 10.08
CA ARG A 94 -19.28 6.66 10.52
C ARG A 94 -20.75 6.71 10.12
N LEU A 95 -21.38 7.87 10.17
CA LEU A 95 -22.77 8.05 9.73
C LEU A 95 -22.89 7.90 8.21
N ILE A 96 -21.98 8.49 7.44
CA ILE A 96 -21.92 8.34 5.98
C ILE A 96 -21.75 6.87 5.57
N ARG A 97 -21.04 6.05 6.35
CA ARG A 97 -20.90 4.61 6.08
C ARG A 97 -22.21 3.84 6.09
N THR A 98 -23.23 4.33 6.79
CA THR A 98 -24.54 3.66 6.87
C THR A 98 -25.51 4.13 5.78
N MET A 99 -25.15 5.13 4.99
CA MET A 99 -26.03 5.72 3.98
C MET A 99 -25.94 4.97 2.65
N ASP A 100 -27.08 4.83 1.97
CA ASP A 100 -27.15 4.32 0.60
C ASP A 100 -26.79 5.39 -0.45
N ALA A 101 -26.73 4.99 -1.73
CA ALA A 101 -26.37 5.90 -2.81
C ALA A 101 -27.34 7.09 -2.94
N LYS A 102 -28.65 6.89 -2.75
CA LYS A 102 -29.65 7.96 -2.90
C LYS A 102 -29.53 9.00 -1.79
N GLN A 103 -29.35 8.54 -0.55
CA GLN A 103 -29.16 9.41 0.60
C GLN A 103 -27.86 10.23 0.47
N LEU A 104 -26.77 9.61 0.00
CA LEU A 104 -25.50 10.31 -0.23
C LEU A 104 -25.59 11.31 -1.39
N GLU A 105 -26.29 10.96 -2.46
CA GLU A 105 -26.55 11.89 -3.57
C GLU A 105 -27.36 13.10 -3.09
N GLN A 106 -28.44 12.88 -2.34
CA GLN A 106 -29.26 13.96 -1.77
C GLN A 106 -28.44 14.85 -0.82
N ALA A 107 -27.66 14.27 0.09
CA ALA A 107 -26.77 15.03 0.97
C ALA A 107 -25.73 15.83 0.16
N SER A 108 -25.19 15.24 -0.90
CA SER A 108 -24.25 15.92 -1.80
C SER A 108 -24.89 17.09 -2.52
N GLN A 109 -26.11 16.96 -3.03
CA GLN A 109 -26.82 18.05 -3.71
C GLN A 109 -27.05 19.24 -2.76
N GLN A 110 -27.37 18.95 -1.49
CA GLN A 110 -27.66 19.98 -0.50
C GLN A 110 -26.41 20.67 0.07
N LEU A 111 -25.27 19.98 0.12
CA LEU A 111 -24.01 20.51 0.67
C LEU A 111 -23.06 21.06 -0.40
N TYR A 112 -23.24 20.70 -1.68
CA TYR A 112 -22.35 21.13 -2.74
C TYR A 112 -22.30 22.65 -2.86
N THR A 113 -21.08 23.19 -2.78
CA THR A 113 -20.80 24.61 -2.98
C THR A 113 -19.52 24.73 -3.80
N SER A 114 -19.59 25.39 -4.96
CA SER A 114 -18.41 25.57 -5.81
C SER A 114 -17.45 26.59 -5.20
N ALA A 115 -16.18 26.19 -5.05
CA ALA A 115 -15.10 27.07 -4.59
C ALA A 115 -14.77 28.20 -5.61
N SER A 116 -15.20 28.06 -6.87
CA SER A 116 -14.91 29.00 -7.96
C SER A 116 -15.79 30.26 -7.98
N SER A 117 -16.79 30.37 -7.11
CA SER A 117 -17.59 31.60 -7.05
C SER A 117 -16.72 32.74 -6.51
N LYS A 118 -16.55 33.81 -7.29
CA LYS A 118 -15.87 35.06 -6.87
C LYS A 118 -16.47 35.71 -5.61
N SER A 119 -17.59 35.17 -5.11
CA SER A 119 -18.26 35.54 -3.87
C SER A 119 -17.75 34.78 -2.61
N ALA A 120 -16.96 33.72 -2.77
CA ALA A 120 -16.49 32.89 -1.65
C ALA A 120 -15.54 33.63 -0.69
N SER A 121 -14.92 34.72 -1.15
CA SER A 121 -13.98 35.53 -0.39
C SER A 121 -14.60 36.77 0.26
N GLN A 122 -15.91 37.02 0.11
CA GLN A 122 -16.55 38.27 0.57
C GLN A 122 -17.52 38.12 1.76
N SER A 123 -17.93 36.90 2.13
CA SER A 123 -18.77 36.70 3.33
C SER A 123 -18.39 35.45 4.11
N GLN A 124 -18.40 35.56 5.44
CA GLN A 124 -18.15 34.45 6.37
C GLN A 124 -19.07 33.25 6.10
N SER A 125 -20.32 33.49 5.71
CA SER A 125 -21.29 32.45 5.36
C SER A 125 -20.87 31.64 4.11
N ALA A 126 -20.24 32.28 3.11
CA ALA A 126 -19.77 31.57 1.92
C ALA A 126 -18.57 30.68 2.23
N THR A 127 -17.63 31.17 3.05
CA THR A 127 -16.48 30.39 3.52
C THR A 127 -16.91 29.15 4.32
N GLU A 128 -17.88 29.32 5.22
CA GLU A 128 -18.44 28.21 6.00
C GLU A 128 -19.12 27.16 5.12
N LYS A 129 -19.87 27.56 4.08
CA LYS A 129 -20.47 26.61 3.13
C LYS A 129 -19.43 25.79 2.35
N VAL A 130 -18.35 26.44 1.89
CA VAL A 130 -17.23 25.74 1.22
C VAL A 130 -16.53 24.80 2.19
N ALA A 131 -16.30 25.20 3.44
CA ALA A 131 -15.72 24.34 4.45
C ALA A 131 -16.63 23.14 4.79
N ALA A 132 -17.94 23.33 4.84
CA ALA A 132 -18.91 22.24 5.04
C ALA A 132 -18.89 21.24 3.88
N TRP A 133 -18.79 21.72 2.64
CA TRP A 133 -18.60 20.88 1.46
C TRP A 133 -17.31 20.05 1.56
N LYS A 134 -16.18 20.67 1.92
CA LYS A 134 -14.90 19.98 2.09
C LYS A 134 -14.98 18.90 3.18
N ALA A 135 -15.56 19.22 4.33
CA ALA A 135 -15.75 18.27 5.43
C ALA A 135 -16.60 17.06 4.98
N PHE A 136 -17.69 17.29 4.25
CA PHE A 136 -18.51 16.23 3.68
C PHE A 136 -17.75 15.37 2.68
N ARG A 137 -17.09 16.00 1.70
CA ARG A 137 -16.29 15.35 0.65
C ARG A 137 -15.22 14.44 1.24
N ASP A 138 -14.47 14.94 2.21
CA ASP A 138 -13.40 14.20 2.87
C ASP A 138 -13.96 13.03 3.71
N ALA A 139 -15.11 13.23 4.35
CA ALA A 139 -15.77 12.18 5.11
C ALA A 139 -16.39 11.09 4.21
N VAL A 140 -16.88 11.43 3.01
CA VAL A 140 -17.29 10.46 1.97
C VAL A 140 -16.09 9.61 1.54
N ALA A 141 -14.95 10.24 1.28
CA ALA A 141 -13.72 9.51 0.95
C ALA A 141 -13.30 8.56 2.08
N GLN A 142 -13.36 9.02 3.33
CA GLN A 142 -13.03 8.23 4.52
C GLN A 142 -14.08 7.15 4.86
N ALA A 143 -15.31 7.28 4.36
CA ALA A 143 -16.36 6.28 4.58
C ALA A 143 -15.98 4.94 3.92
N GLY A 144 -15.52 5.01 2.66
CA GLY A 144 -14.95 3.87 1.94
C GLY A 144 -15.95 2.76 1.58
N THR A 145 -17.22 3.11 1.39
CA THR A 145 -18.29 2.19 0.98
C THR A 145 -18.47 2.19 -0.56
N GLY A 146 -19.24 1.23 -1.08
CA GLY A 146 -19.66 1.23 -2.50
C GLY A 146 -20.34 2.54 -2.91
N PRO A 147 -21.38 3.00 -2.18
CA PRO A 147 -22.06 4.27 -2.45
C PRO A 147 -21.12 5.47 -2.46
N ALA A 148 -20.16 5.51 -1.53
CA ALA A 148 -19.18 6.59 -1.49
C ALA A 148 -18.27 6.61 -2.73
N LEU A 149 -17.83 5.44 -3.23
CA LEU A 149 -17.06 5.37 -4.46
C LEU A 149 -17.88 5.80 -5.68
N GLN A 150 -19.16 5.42 -5.76
CA GLN A 150 -20.05 5.86 -6.83
C GLN A 150 -20.18 7.39 -6.84
N LEU A 151 -20.43 7.99 -5.68
CA LEU A 151 -20.57 9.43 -5.56
C LEU A 151 -19.28 10.18 -5.90
N ILE A 152 -18.11 9.69 -5.47
CA ILE A 152 -16.81 10.28 -5.86
C ILE A 152 -16.60 10.22 -7.37
N LYS A 153 -16.96 9.09 -8.00
CA LYS A 153 -16.89 8.93 -9.46
C LYS A 153 -17.80 9.96 -10.15
N GLU A 154 -19.04 10.13 -9.68
CA GLU A 154 -19.95 11.16 -10.20
C GLU A 154 -19.41 12.57 -10.03
N TRP A 155 -18.78 12.90 -8.90
CA TRP A 155 -18.18 14.21 -8.68
C TRP A 155 -17.07 14.52 -9.69
N ILE A 156 -16.22 13.54 -10.00
CA ILE A 156 -15.14 13.70 -10.98
C ILE A 156 -15.72 13.85 -12.39
N GLN A 157 -16.65 12.98 -12.77
CA GLN A 157 -17.26 12.97 -14.10
C GLN A 157 -18.07 14.24 -14.38
N ASN A 158 -18.75 14.77 -13.37
CA ASN A 158 -19.53 16.00 -13.46
C ASN A 158 -18.72 17.25 -13.08
N HIS A 159 -17.40 17.13 -12.95
CA HIS A 159 -16.50 18.26 -12.68
C HIS A 159 -16.80 19.03 -11.38
N LYS A 160 -17.47 18.38 -10.41
CA LYS A 160 -17.69 18.93 -9.07
C LYS A 160 -16.39 18.96 -8.25
N ILE A 161 -15.48 18.03 -8.52
CA ILE A 161 -14.10 18.01 -8.02
C ILE A 161 -13.13 17.77 -9.17
N GLN A 162 -11.98 18.46 -9.16
CA GLN A 162 -10.96 18.38 -10.21
C GLN A 162 -9.56 18.63 -9.63
N GLY A 163 -8.52 18.40 -10.44
CA GLY A 163 -7.13 18.70 -10.13
C GLY A 163 -6.64 18.02 -8.86
N GLU A 164 -6.01 18.81 -8.01
CA GLU A 164 -5.45 18.39 -6.72
C GLU A 164 -6.53 17.89 -5.76
N GLU A 165 -7.67 18.59 -5.67
CA GLU A 165 -8.80 18.19 -4.81
C GLU A 165 -9.28 16.77 -5.15
N ALA A 166 -9.48 16.46 -6.43
CA ALA A 166 -9.88 15.13 -6.85
C ALA A 166 -8.77 14.09 -6.56
N ALA A 167 -7.51 14.48 -6.77
CA ALA A 167 -6.36 13.62 -6.55
C ALA A 167 -6.22 13.21 -5.08
N GLU A 168 -6.40 14.15 -4.14
CA GLU A 168 -6.39 13.90 -2.69
C GLU A 168 -7.50 12.93 -2.28
N ILE A 169 -8.72 13.16 -2.76
CA ILE A 169 -9.87 12.30 -2.45
C ILE A 169 -9.63 10.86 -2.90
N VAL A 170 -9.17 10.68 -4.13
CA VAL A 170 -8.89 9.34 -4.67
C VAL A 170 -7.70 8.68 -3.95
N ALA A 171 -6.71 9.45 -3.51
CA ALA A 171 -5.56 8.97 -2.73
C ALA A 171 -5.94 8.36 -1.38
N THR A 172 -7.09 8.71 -0.81
CA THR A 172 -7.57 8.13 0.46
C THR A 172 -8.15 6.71 0.30
N LEU A 173 -8.69 6.39 -0.88
CA LEU A 173 -9.47 5.17 -1.13
C LEU A 173 -8.75 3.86 -0.76
N PRO A 174 -7.45 3.67 -1.02
CA PRO A 174 -6.77 2.41 -0.69
C PRO A 174 -6.71 2.15 0.81
N MET A 175 -6.78 3.22 1.63
CA MET A 175 -6.89 3.10 3.08
C MET A 175 -8.34 3.08 3.56
N ALA A 176 -9.25 3.79 2.89
CA ALA A 176 -10.62 3.92 3.38
C ALA A 176 -11.52 2.73 3.03
N ALA A 177 -11.31 2.07 1.88
CA ALA A 177 -12.17 1.01 1.36
C ALA A 177 -12.50 -0.05 2.42
N ARG A 178 -13.78 -0.35 2.59
CA ARG A 178 -14.29 -1.26 3.65
C ARG A 178 -14.56 -2.67 3.15
N VAL A 179 -15.18 -2.77 1.98
CA VAL A 179 -15.55 -4.05 1.36
C VAL A 179 -15.18 -3.97 -0.12
N PRO A 180 -13.89 -4.14 -0.47
CA PRO A 180 -13.42 -4.11 -1.86
C PRO A 180 -13.85 -5.39 -2.61
N THR A 181 -15.15 -5.51 -2.87
CA THR A 181 -15.73 -6.56 -3.70
C THR A 181 -15.22 -6.46 -5.13
N LYS A 182 -15.46 -7.49 -5.95
CA LYS A 182 -15.18 -7.43 -7.39
C LYS A 182 -15.81 -6.18 -8.04
N GLN A 183 -17.07 -5.87 -7.75
CA GLN A 183 -17.76 -4.70 -8.31
C GLN A 183 -17.11 -3.38 -7.91
N TYR A 184 -16.65 -3.26 -6.67
CA TYR A 184 -15.92 -2.08 -6.20
C TYR A 184 -14.60 -1.90 -6.96
N MET A 185 -13.85 -3.00 -7.10
CA MET A 185 -12.57 -2.98 -7.81
C MET A 185 -12.73 -2.69 -9.30
N ASP A 186 -13.74 -3.28 -9.96
CA ASP A 186 -14.05 -3.04 -11.36
C ASP A 186 -14.49 -1.58 -11.57
N ALA A 187 -15.33 -1.02 -10.69
CA ALA A 187 -15.77 0.37 -10.77
C ALA A 187 -14.61 1.36 -10.61
N PHE A 188 -13.66 1.08 -9.72
CA PHE A 188 -12.46 1.90 -9.56
C PHE A 188 -11.52 1.74 -10.77
N PHE A 189 -11.35 0.52 -11.27
CA PHE A 189 -10.59 0.28 -12.50
C PHE A 189 -11.19 1.02 -13.71
N ASP A 190 -12.50 1.05 -13.82
CA ASP A 190 -13.19 1.82 -14.87
C ASP A 190 -12.99 3.32 -14.70
N LEU A 191 -13.05 3.83 -13.47
CA LEU A 191 -12.77 5.24 -13.20
C LEU A 191 -11.37 5.64 -13.64
N ILE A 192 -10.34 4.82 -13.35
CA ILE A 192 -8.97 5.20 -13.74
C ILE A 192 -8.80 5.30 -15.26
N LYS A 193 -9.63 4.63 -16.07
CA LYS A 193 -9.55 4.69 -17.54
C LYS A 193 -10.31 5.87 -18.15
N LYS A 194 -11.13 6.59 -17.38
CA LYS A 194 -11.96 7.68 -17.89
C LYS A 194 -11.12 8.86 -18.37
N SER A 195 -11.56 9.50 -19.44
CA SER A 195 -10.85 10.65 -20.04
C SER A 195 -10.77 11.84 -19.08
N GLU A 196 -11.81 12.00 -18.27
CA GLU A 196 -11.97 12.99 -17.21
C GLU A 196 -10.91 12.80 -16.12
N VAL A 197 -10.46 11.56 -15.89
CA VAL A 197 -9.35 11.25 -14.98
C VAL A 197 -8.01 11.41 -15.68
N GLN A 198 -7.84 10.80 -16.86
CA GLN A 198 -6.56 10.70 -17.56
C GLN A 198 -6.00 12.07 -18.00
N LYS A 199 -6.87 13.04 -18.34
CA LYS A 199 -6.47 14.39 -18.77
C LYS A 199 -6.03 15.31 -17.63
N GLN A 200 -6.28 14.94 -16.37
CA GLN A 200 -5.96 15.77 -15.21
C GLN A 200 -4.60 15.38 -14.61
N GLN A 201 -3.65 16.31 -14.59
CA GLN A 201 -2.24 16.08 -14.22
C GLN A 201 -2.02 15.42 -12.85
N PHE A 202 -2.80 15.80 -11.83
CA PHE A 202 -2.67 15.24 -10.48
C PHE A 202 -3.53 13.99 -10.29
N LEU A 203 -4.77 14.03 -10.78
CA LEU A 203 -5.74 12.97 -10.60
C LEU A 203 -5.37 11.69 -11.36
N ASN A 204 -4.78 11.79 -12.55
CA ASN A 204 -4.39 10.59 -13.32
C ASN A 204 -3.38 9.72 -12.55
N VAL A 205 -2.33 10.33 -11.97
CA VAL A 205 -1.30 9.66 -11.17
C VAL A 205 -1.91 9.11 -9.90
N SER A 206 -2.60 9.95 -9.12
CA SER A 206 -3.20 9.52 -7.84
C SER A 206 -4.20 8.39 -8.04
N ALA A 207 -5.01 8.41 -9.09
CA ALA A 207 -5.96 7.35 -9.39
C ALA A 207 -5.27 6.00 -9.68
N ILE A 208 -4.26 5.99 -10.56
CA ILE A 208 -3.52 4.78 -10.93
C ILE A 208 -2.76 4.21 -9.72
N LEU A 209 -2.07 5.07 -8.95
CA LEU A 209 -1.30 4.63 -7.77
C LEU A 209 -2.21 4.16 -6.64
N SER A 210 -3.38 4.77 -6.48
CA SER A 210 -4.37 4.36 -5.49
C SER A 210 -4.98 3.02 -5.84
N PHE A 211 -5.43 2.88 -7.08
CA PHE A 211 -5.99 1.63 -7.57
C PHE A 211 -5.00 0.47 -7.40
N SER A 212 -3.75 0.62 -7.85
CA SER A 212 -2.72 -0.42 -7.70
C SER A 212 -2.40 -0.77 -6.25
N ASN A 213 -2.42 0.20 -5.34
CA ASN A 213 -2.26 -0.05 -3.90
C ASN A 213 -3.44 -0.84 -3.31
N LEU A 214 -4.67 -0.51 -3.70
CA LEU A 214 -5.85 -1.23 -3.25
C LEU A 214 -5.88 -2.66 -3.80
N VAL A 215 -5.50 -2.85 -5.08
CA VAL A 215 -5.33 -4.17 -5.70
C VAL A 215 -4.44 -5.06 -4.84
N ARG A 216 -3.26 -4.57 -4.43
CA ARG A 216 -2.38 -5.36 -3.56
C ARG A 216 -3.05 -5.73 -2.25
N LYS A 217 -3.63 -4.74 -1.56
CA LYS A 217 -4.20 -4.93 -0.21
C LYS A 217 -5.39 -5.88 -0.22
N ALA A 218 -6.25 -5.78 -1.23
CA ALA A 218 -7.51 -6.50 -1.31
C ALA A 218 -7.41 -7.84 -2.05
N GLN A 219 -6.48 -7.99 -2.99
CA GLN A 219 -6.52 -9.09 -3.94
C GLN A 219 -5.21 -9.88 -4.11
N VAL A 220 -4.07 -9.40 -3.58
CA VAL A 220 -2.75 -10.06 -3.75
C VAL A 220 -2.12 -10.45 -2.43
N ASP A 221 -2.06 -9.52 -1.47
CA ASP A 221 -1.53 -9.76 -0.14
C ASP A 221 -2.61 -10.42 0.73
N ASN A 222 -2.62 -11.76 0.76
CA ASN A 222 -3.63 -12.56 1.47
C ASN A 222 -3.71 -12.22 2.97
N ALA A 223 -2.57 -11.93 3.61
CA ALA A 223 -2.55 -11.58 5.03
C ALA A 223 -3.20 -10.21 5.26
N THR A 224 -2.86 -9.21 4.44
CA THR A 224 -3.55 -7.91 4.49
C THR A 224 -5.03 -8.04 4.16
N ALA A 225 -5.39 -8.82 3.15
CA ALA A 225 -6.78 -8.96 2.72
C ALA A 225 -7.65 -9.60 3.82
N HIS A 226 -7.13 -10.62 4.49
CA HIS A 226 -7.80 -11.29 5.60
C HIS A 226 -7.93 -10.40 6.83
N ASN A 227 -6.85 -9.71 7.23
CA ASN A 227 -6.83 -8.94 8.47
C ASN A 227 -7.53 -7.57 8.36
N ARG A 228 -7.62 -7.01 7.15
CA ARG A 228 -8.16 -5.66 6.92
C ARG A 228 -9.64 -5.66 6.57
N TYR A 229 -10.10 -6.68 5.87
CA TYR A 229 -11.45 -6.70 5.30
C TYR A 229 -12.30 -7.77 5.98
N PRO A 230 -13.64 -7.59 6.00
CA PRO A 230 -14.54 -8.47 6.76
C PRO A 230 -14.77 -9.83 6.06
N THR A 231 -13.71 -10.63 5.91
CA THR A 231 -13.79 -11.94 5.23
C THR A 231 -14.55 -12.99 6.04
N HIS A 232 -14.69 -12.80 7.36
CA HIS A 232 -15.52 -13.64 8.21
C HIS A 232 -17.01 -13.30 8.13
N VAL A 233 -17.36 -12.12 7.59
CA VAL A 233 -18.77 -11.71 7.42
C VAL A 233 -19.28 -12.08 6.03
N PHE A 234 -18.48 -11.81 4.99
CA PHE A 234 -18.91 -11.94 3.58
C PHE A 234 -18.14 -13.03 2.80
N GLY A 235 -17.31 -13.83 3.48
CA GLY A 235 -16.38 -14.73 2.83
C GLY A 235 -15.26 -13.98 2.09
N ARG A 236 -14.59 -14.66 1.16
CA ARG A 236 -13.52 -14.06 0.35
C ARG A 236 -14.10 -13.04 -0.63
N LEU A 237 -13.75 -11.77 -0.46
CA LEU A 237 -14.21 -10.66 -1.32
C LEU A 237 -13.70 -10.73 -2.77
N ASN A 238 -12.63 -11.50 -3.01
CA ASN A 238 -12.13 -11.80 -4.35
C ASN A 238 -12.02 -13.32 -4.55
N PRO A 239 -12.72 -13.92 -5.54
CA PRO A 239 -12.66 -15.35 -5.78
C PRO A 239 -11.27 -15.78 -6.28
N LYS A 240 -10.73 -16.90 -5.76
CA LYS A 240 -9.41 -17.45 -6.19
C LYS A 240 -9.31 -17.66 -7.71
N LYS A 241 -10.41 -18.09 -8.35
CA LYS A 241 -10.47 -18.37 -9.80
C LYS A 241 -10.79 -17.13 -10.66
N ALA A 242 -11.00 -15.95 -10.05
CA ALA A 242 -11.43 -14.73 -10.72
C ALA A 242 -10.42 -13.57 -10.55
N SER A 243 -9.11 -13.85 -10.65
CA SER A 243 -8.06 -12.82 -10.50
C SER A 243 -8.03 -11.88 -11.71
N ALA A 244 -8.93 -10.88 -11.72
CA ALA A 244 -8.88 -9.73 -12.63
C ALA A 244 -7.52 -9.02 -12.59
N VAL A 245 -6.77 -9.16 -11.50
CA VAL A 245 -5.39 -8.66 -11.36
C VAL A 245 -4.50 -9.17 -12.48
N ALA A 246 -4.45 -10.49 -12.69
CA ALA A 246 -3.59 -11.09 -13.70
C ALA A 246 -4.16 -10.98 -15.12
N ARG A 247 -5.50 -10.99 -15.25
CA ARG A 247 -6.19 -10.99 -16.55
C ARG A 247 -6.36 -9.60 -17.15
N ASP A 248 -6.68 -8.60 -16.32
CA ASP A 248 -7.14 -7.29 -16.79
C ASP A 248 -6.21 -6.17 -16.30
N TYR A 249 -5.92 -6.10 -15.00
CA TYR A 249 -5.26 -4.94 -14.40
C TYR A 249 -3.78 -4.85 -14.74
N ILE A 250 -3.02 -5.94 -14.55
CA ILE A 250 -1.60 -5.97 -14.90
C ILE A 250 -1.40 -5.81 -16.41
N PRO A 251 -2.16 -6.49 -17.29
CA PRO A 251 -2.04 -6.26 -18.74
C PRO A 251 -2.31 -4.82 -19.15
N TYR A 252 -3.33 -4.16 -18.57
CA TYR A 252 -3.56 -2.73 -18.81
C TYR A 252 -2.35 -1.87 -18.40
N LEU A 253 -1.84 -2.04 -17.16
CA LEU A 253 -0.68 -1.28 -16.68
C LEU A 253 0.60 -1.58 -17.49
N ALA A 254 0.77 -2.82 -17.94
CA ALA A 254 1.89 -3.23 -18.78
C ALA A 254 1.83 -2.59 -20.17
N GLN A 255 0.63 -2.51 -20.76
CA GLN A 255 0.41 -1.82 -22.02
C GLN A 255 0.69 -0.32 -21.88
N GLN A 256 0.18 0.32 -20.82
CA GLN A 256 0.46 1.73 -20.56
C GLN A 256 1.95 2.03 -20.34
N LEU A 257 2.68 1.12 -19.66
CA LEU A 257 4.14 1.22 -19.54
C LEU A 257 4.84 1.12 -20.90
N LYS A 258 4.39 0.17 -21.74
CA LYS A 258 4.92 0.01 -23.09
C LYS A 258 4.70 1.26 -23.93
N ASP A 259 3.49 1.83 -23.90
CA ASP A 259 3.16 3.04 -24.65
C ASP A 259 3.96 4.24 -24.13
N ALA A 260 4.15 4.37 -22.81
CA ALA A 260 4.97 5.41 -22.23
C ALA A 260 6.45 5.28 -22.65
N ALA A 261 6.98 4.05 -22.70
CA ALA A 261 8.33 3.78 -23.17
C ALA A 261 8.50 4.12 -24.66
N GLN A 262 7.52 3.77 -25.50
CA GLN A 262 7.53 4.09 -26.93
C GLN A 262 7.47 5.59 -27.22
N ASN A 263 6.78 6.34 -26.36
CA ASN A 263 6.68 7.80 -26.47
C ASN A 263 7.75 8.56 -25.69
N GLU A 264 8.74 7.86 -25.11
CA GLU A 264 9.80 8.44 -24.29
C GLU A 264 9.30 9.31 -23.11
N ASP A 265 8.07 9.04 -22.64
CA ASP A 265 7.41 9.78 -21.56
C ASP A 265 7.94 9.31 -20.19
N SER A 266 9.08 9.87 -19.78
CA SER A 266 9.79 9.48 -18.55
C SER A 266 8.90 9.56 -17.31
N HIS A 267 8.01 10.55 -17.23
CA HIS A 267 7.07 10.70 -16.12
C HIS A 267 6.07 9.53 -16.08
N LYS A 268 5.41 9.21 -17.21
CA LYS A 268 4.49 8.06 -17.26
C LYS A 268 5.19 6.73 -17.05
N ILE A 269 6.41 6.56 -17.56
CA ILE A 269 7.22 5.36 -17.30
C ILE A 269 7.36 5.15 -15.80
N GLN A 270 7.76 6.19 -15.04
CA GLN A 270 7.90 6.10 -13.59
C GLN A 270 6.58 5.78 -12.88
N VAL A 271 5.47 6.39 -13.30
CA VAL A 271 4.14 6.14 -12.75
C VAL A 271 3.71 4.69 -12.95
N TYR A 272 3.84 4.15 -14.17
CA TYR A 272 3.40 2.78 -14.46
C TYR A 272 4.33 1.72 -13.87
N ILE A 273 5.65 1.98 -13.77
CA ILE A 273 6.57 1.13 -12.99
C ILE A 273 6.11 1.07 -11.52
N ARG A 274 5.85 2.22 -10.90
CA ARG A 274 5.39 2.27 -9.51
C ARG A 274 4.04 1.61 -9.34
N ALA A 275 3.11 1.80 -10.28
CA ALA A 275 1.80 1.15 -10.26
C ALA A 275 1.90 -0.38 -10.35
N LEU A 276 2.71 -0.90 -11.27
CA LEU A 276 2.97 -2.34 -11.39
C LEU A 276 3.59 -2.87 -10.08
N GLY A 277 4.65 -2.24 -9.57
CA GLY A 277 5.27 -2.62 -8.29
C GLY A 277 4.31 -2.57 -7.11
N ASN A 278 3.42 -1.57 -7.05
CA ASN A 278 2.41 -1.45 -6.00
C ASN A 278 1.47 -2.65 -5.94
N THR A 279 1.18 -3.33 -7.07
CA THR A 279 0.32 -4.53 -7.09
C THR A 279 0.95 -5.71 -6.36
N ALA A 280 2.29 -5.78 -6.31
CA ALA A 280 3.07 -6.88 -5.73
C ALA A 280 2.73 -8.29 -6.24
N HIS A 281 2.08 -8.40 -7.40
CA HIS A 281 1.70 -9.69 -7.96
C HIS A 281 2.88 -10.29 -8.75
N PRO A 282 3.19 -11.60 -8.64
CA PRO A 282 4.36 -12.20 -9.30
C PRO A 282 4.45 -11.96 -10.83
N LYS A 283 3.31 -11.86 -11.52
CA LYS A 283 3.23 -11.57 -12.96
C LYS A 283 3.96 -10.28 -13.37
N ILE A 284 4.17 -9.32 -12.48
CA ILE A 284 4.93 -8.10 -12.81
C ILE A 284 6.38 -8.39 -13.23
N LEU A 285 6.96 -9.51 -12.77
CA LEU A 285 8.31 -9.91 -13.15
C LEU A 285 8.42 -10.09 -14.68
N SER A 286 7.46 -10.80 -15.29
CA SER A 286 7.41 -10.97 -16.75
C SER A 286 7.19 -9.66 -17.52
N VAL A 287 6.61 -8.64 -16.87
CA VAL A 287 6.42 -7.31 -17.46
C VAL A 287 7.73 -6.52 -17.45
N PHE A 288 8.49 -6.59 -16.36
CA PHE A 288 9.77 -5.88 -16.20
C PHE A 288 10.94 -6.59 -16.88
N GLU A 289 10.91 -7.91 -16.99
CA GLU A 289 11.98 -8.74 -17.58
C GLU A 289 12.56 -8.19 -18.91
N PRO A 290 11.78 -7.89 -19.96
CA PRO A 290 12.35 -7.39 -21.21
C PRO A 290 13.05 -6.03 -21.08
N TYR A 291 12.68 -5.22 -20.09
CA TYR A 291 13.35 -3.94 -19.83
C TYR A 291 14.60 -4.11 -18.98
N LEU A 292 14.55 -5.00 -17.98
CA LEU A 292 15.70 -5.32 -17.12
C LEU A 292 16.79 -6.06 -17.90
N GLU A 293 16.44 -6.90 -18.86
CA GLU A 293 17.40 -7.61 -19.72
C GLU A 293 17.91 -6.78 -20.90
N GLY A 294 17.50 -5.51 -21.02
CA GLY A 294 17.92 -4.62 -22.12
C GLY A 294 17.29 -4.95 -23.49
N LYS A 295 16.34 -5.88 -23.57
CA LYS A 295 15.58 -6.19 -24.80
C LYS A 295 14.69 -5.02 -25.24
N LYS A 296 14.33 -4.13 -24.31
CA LYS A 296 13.61 -2.88 -24.55
C LYS A 296 14.41 -1.73 -23.97
N ALA A 297 14.63 -0.69 -24.78
CA ALA A 297 15.39 0.48 -24.39
C ALA A 297 14.67 1.26 -23.29
N ILE A 298 15.36 1.44 -22.16
CA ILE A 298 15.04 2.34 -21.05
C ILE A 298 16.36 2.80 -20.41
N SER A 299 16.34 3.91 -19.68
CA SER A 299 17.55 4.39 -18.98
C SER A 299 17.87 3.55 -17.74
N ASP A 300 19.11 3.59 -17.28
CA ASP A 300 19.50 2.94 -16.02
C ASP A 300 18.73 3.48 -14.81
N PHE A 301 18.35 4.76 -14.83
CA PHE A 301 17.47 5.33 -13.82
C PHE A 301 16.08 4.65 -13.83
N GLN A 302 15.51 4.38 -15.00
CA GLN A 302 14.24 3.66 -15.13
C GLN A 302 14.38 2.18 -14.72
N ARG A 303 15.52 1.53 -15.03
CA ARG A 303 15.84 0.16 -14.57
C ARG A 303 15.94 0.11 -13.04
N LEU A 304 16.66 1.06 -12.43
CA LEU A 304 16.76 1.23 -10.98
C LEU A 304 15.38 1.39 -10.34
N HIS A 305 14.51 2.19 -10.96
CA HIS A 305 13.13 2.37 -10.48
C HIS A 305 12.31 1.08 -10.59
N MET A 306 12.48 0.28 -11.65
CA MET A 306 11.84 -1.05 -11.78
C MET A 306 12.26 -2.00 -10.67
N VAL A 307 13.56 -2.09 -10.37
CA VAL A 307 14.06 -2.95 -9.30
C VAL A 307 13.59 -2.45 -7.94
N THR A 308 13.61 -1.14 -7.71
CA THR A 308 13.07 -0.52 -6.48
C THR A 308 11.58 -0.83 -6.29
N ALA A 309 10.80 -0.85 -7.37
CA ALA A 309 9.37 -1.15 -7.37
C ALA A 309 9.06 -2.61 -6.96
N LEU A 310 10.06 -3.52 -6.95
CA LEU A 310 9.91 -4.88 -6.43
C LEU A 310 9.83 -4.95 -4.90
N ASN A 311 9.98 -3.83 -4.18
CA ASN A 311 9.96 -3.79 -2.72
C ASN A 311 8.70 -4.39 -2.08
N LYS A 312 7.52 -4.24 -2.71
CA LYS A 312 6.27 -4.85 -2.21
C LYS A 312 6.21 -6.34 -2.53
N LEU A 313 6.68 -6.75 -3.71
CA LEU A 313 6.78 -8.17 -4.09
C LEU A 313 7.73 -8.92 -3.14
N ALA A 314 8.88 -8.32 -2.79
CA ALA A 314 9.82 -8.89 -1.83
C ALA A 314 9.18 -9.17 -0.46
N LYS A 315 8.22 -8.34 -0.04
CA LYS A 315 7.46 -8.54 1.20
C LYS A 315 6.33 -9.58 1.06
N VAL A 316 5.56 -9.52 -0.04
CA VAL A 316 4.34 -10.34 -0.23
C VAL A 316 4.67 -11.75 -0.71
N SER A 317 5.73 -11.91 -1.51
CA SER A 317 6.15 -13.18 -2.11
C SER A 317 7.68 -13.30 -2.11
N PRO A 318 8.31 -13.35 -0.91
CA PRO A 318 9.77 -13.34 -0.77
C PRO A 318 10.45 -14.46 -1.55
N LYS A 319 9.88 -15.67 -1.56
CA LYS A 319 10.41 -16.83 -2.29
C LYS A 319 10.49 -16.61 -3.81
N ILE A 320 9.58 -15.81 -4.38
CA ILE A 320 9.54 -15.49 -5.82
C ILE A 320 10.49 -14.33 -6.14
N ALA A 321 10.54 -13.31 -5.28
CA ALA A 321 11.42 -12.16 -5.47
C ALA A 321 12.90 -12.50 -5.31
N ARG A 322 13.25 -13.34 -4.33
CA ARG A 322 14.62 -13.68 -3.94
C ARG A 322 15.52 -14.12 -5.11
N PRO A 323 15.17 -15.11 -5.96
CA PRO A 323 16.04 -15.52 -7.07
C PRO A 323 16.20 -14.44 -8.16
N VAL A 324 15.22 -13.55 -8.34
CA VAL A 324 15.35 -12.43 -9.29
C VAL A 324 16.33 -11.39 -8.76
N LEU A 325 16.15 -10.98 -7.51
CA LEU A 325 17.03 -10.01 -6.83
C LEU A 325 18.47 -10.55 -6.71
N PHE A 326 18.63 -11.85 -6.44
CA PHE A 326 19.94 -12.47 -6.36
C PHE A 326 20.69 -12.42 -7.70
N ARG A 327 20.00 -12.73 -8.82
CA ARG A 327 20.58 -12.63 -10.17
C ARG A 327 20.99 -11.20 -10.53
N LEU A 328 20.17 -10.21 -10.19
CA LEU A 328 20.50 -8.79 -10.40
C LEU A 328 21.76 -8.40 -9.61
N TYR A 329 21.87 -8.83 -8.36
CA TYR A 329 23.05 -8.60 -7.54
C TYR A 329 24.32 -9.26 -8.12
N GLN A 330 24.23 -10.52 -8.56
CA GLN A 330 25.40 -11.29 -9.03
C GLN A 330 25.92 -10.83 -10.39
N ASN A 331 25.11 -10.15 -11.20
CA ASN A 331 25.54 -9.69 -12.52
C ASN A 331 26.51 -8.50 -12.38
N ALA A 332 27.82 -8.76 -12.49
CA ALA A 332 28.86 -7.72 -12.43
C ALA A 332 28.80 -6.72 -13.59
N GLY A 333 28.05 -7.02 -14.67
CA GLY A 333 27.79 -6.09 -15.76
C GLY A 333 26.65 -5.09 -15.47
N GLU A 334 25.93 -5.23 -14.34
CA GLU A 334 24.92 -4.25 -13.94
C GLU A 334 25.51 -3.02 -13.28
N ALA A 335 24.81 -1.90 -13.44
CA ALA A 335 25.08 -0.67 -12.71
C ALA A 335 25.08 -0.94 -11.19
N HIS A 336 26.07 -0.40 -10.48
CA HIS A 336 26.25 -0.68 -9.05
C HIS A 336 25.01 -0.28 -8.23
N GLU A 337 24.28 0.77 -8.63
CA GLU A 337 23.05 1.22 -7.97
C GLU A 337 21.95 0.15 -8.02
N ILE A 338 21.80 -0.54 -9.16
CA ILE A 338 20.84 -1.63 -9.32
C ILE A 338 21.22 -2.79 -8.41
N ARG A 339 22.51 -3.13 -8.37
CA ARG A 339 23.05 -4.21 -7.53
C ARG A 339 22.88 -3.88 -6.03
N CYS A 340 23.13 -2.64 -5.61
CA CYS A 340 22.94 -2.16 -4.25
C CYS A 340 21.47 -2.23 -3.80
N ILE A 341 20.53 -1.78 -4.65
CA ILE A 341 19.10 -1.94 -4.37
C ILE A 341 18.72 -3.42 -4.28
N ALA A 342 19.25 -4.25 -5.19
CA ALA A 342 18.96 -5.67 -5.17
C ALA A 342 19.38 -6.32 -3.85
N VAL A 343 20.57 -6.02 -3.33
CA VAL A 343 21.04 -6.46 -2.00
C VAL A 343 20.09 -6.00 -0.90
N TYR A 344 19.75 -4.71 -0.86
CA TYR A 344 18.84 -4.15 0.15
C TYR A 344 17.45 -4.82 0.13
N LEU A 345 16.89 -5.07 -1.05
CA LEU A 345 15.63 -5.79 -1.18
C LEU A 345 15.75 -7.28 -0.86
N LEU A 346 16.91 -7.89 -1.13
CA LEU A 346 17.18 -9.29 -0.83
C LEU A 346 17.08 -9.54 0.68
N MET A 347 17.68 -8.67 1.49
CA MET A 347 17.61 -8.74 2.96
C MET A 347 16.16 -8.72 3.46
N LYS A 348 15.28 -7.95 2.81
CA LYS A 348 13.84 -7.91 3.15
C LYS A 348 13.10 -9.21 2.85
N THR A 349 13.69 -10.14 2.11
CA THR A 349 13.13 -11.46 1.84
C THR A 349 13.50 -12.52 2.88
N ASN A 350 14.24 -12.14 3.93
CA ASN A 350 14.80 -13.07 4.92
C ASN A 350 15.58 -14.21 4.23
N PRO A 351 16.70 -13.90 3.56
CA PRO A 351 17.49 -14.89 2.83
C PRO A 351 18.10 -15.92 3.80
N PRO A 352 18.25 -17.19 3.37
CA PRO A 352 18.85 -18.24 4.20
C PRO A 352 20.35 -17.97 4.42
N ALA A 353 20.90 -18.52 5.51
CA ALA A 353 22.33 -18.40 5.85
C ALA A 353 23.26 -18.71 4.68
N SER A 354 23.05 -19.81 3.96
CA SER A 354 23.89 -20.21 2.81
C SER A 354 23.96 -19.17 1.69
N MET A 355 22.88 -18.40 1.50
CA MET A 355 22.87 -17.29 0.53
C MET A 355 23.69 -16.12 1.05
N LEU A 356 23.54 -15.76 2.33
CA LEU A 356 24.31 -14.68 2.96
C LEU A 356 25.80 -15.01 3.03
N GLN A 357 26.16 -16.25 3.33
CA GLN A 357 27.54 -16.75 3.31
C GLN A 357 28.17 -16.59 1.93
N ARG A 358 27.48 -17.00 0.87
CA ARG A 358 27.94 -16.79 -0.52
C ARG A 358 28.09 -15.30 -0.85
N MET A 359 27.16 -14.45 -0.41
CA MET A 359 27.28 -13.01 -0.60
C MET A 359 28.50 -12.44 0.13
N ALA A 360 28.74 -12.90 1.36
CA ALA A 360 29.85 -12.48 2.18
C ALA A 360 31.19 -12.88 1.55
N GLU A 361 31.35 -14.14 1.13
CA GLU A 361 32.54 -14.60 0.41
C GLU A 361 32.79 -13.77 -0.86
N PHE A 362 31.73 -13.49 -1.63
CA PHE A 362 31.84 -12.73 -2.88
C PHE A 362 32.30 -11.29 -2.67
N THR A 363 32.18 -10.72 -1.46
CA THR A 363 32.78 -9.40 -1.15
C THR A 363 34.30 -9.37 -1.32
N ASN A 364 34.97 -10.53 -1.37
CA ASN A 364 36.40 -10.60 -1.67
C ASN A 364 36.72 -10.47 -3.16
N GLN A 365 35.76 -10.72 -4.05
CA GLN A 365 35.97 -10.84 -5.49
C GLN A 365 35.17 -9.82 -6.33
N ASP A 366 34.10 -9.25 -5.79
CA ASP A 366 33.24 -8.30 -6.49
C ASP A 366 34.06 -7.10 -7.01
N PRO A 367 33.95 -6.71 -8.29
CA PRO A 367 34.72 -5.60 -8.83
C PRO A 367 34.27 -4.23 -8.30
N SER A 368 33.04 -4.10 -7.79
CA SER A 368 32.50 -2.82 -7.33
C SER A 368 32.68 -2.64 -5.83
N ASN A 369 33.46 -1.63 -5.43
CA ASN A 369 33.62 -1.26 -4.02
C ASN A 369 32.29 -0.86 -3.37
N GLU A 370 31.40 -0.19 -4.11
CA GLU A 370 30.04 0.14 -3.70
C GLU A 370 29.24 -1.11 -3.32
N VAL A 371 29.28 -2.14 -4.18
CA VAL A 371 28.53 -3.39 -3.93
C VAL A 371 29.16 -4.19 -2.78
N ARG A 372 30.49 -4.19 -2.64
CA ARG A 372 31.17 -4.80 -1.48
C ARG A 372 30.75 -4.13 -0.17
N ALA A 373 30.72 -2.80 -0.16
CA ALA A 373 30.37 -2.00 1.01
C ALA A 373 28.91 -2.20 1.45
N VAL A 374 27.97 -2.25 0.49
CA VAL A 374 26.55 -2.45 0.83
C VAL A 374 26.27 -3.86 1.33
N VAL A 375 26.92 -4.90 0.77
CA VAL A 375 26.77 -6.29 1.25
C VAL A 375 27.32 -6.41 2.67
N LYS A 376 28.52 -5.88 2.90
CA LYS A 376 29.15 -5.88 4.23
C LYS A 376 28.28 -5.19 5.28
N SER A 377 27.90 -3.93 5.04
CA SER A 377 27.06 -3.18 5.97
C SER A 377 25.69 -3.81 6.18
N ALA A 378 25.08 -4.40 5.14
CA ALA A 378 23.81 -5.11 5.25
C ALA A 378 23.91 -6.30 6.21
N ILE A 379 24.92 -7.16 6.04
CA ILE A 379 25.11 -8.36 6.85
C ILE A 379 25.51 -7.98 8.28
N GLU A 380 26.46 -7.07 8.45
CA GLU A 380 26.89 -6.60 9.78
C GLU A 380 25.75 -5.95 10.56
N SER A 381 24.94 -5.11 9.92
CA SER A 381 23.80 -4.47 10.59
C SER A 381 22.68 -5.46 10.89
N ALA A 382 22.40 -6.41 9.99
CA ALA A 382 21.42 -7.46 10.24
C ALA A 382 21.82 -8.37 11.42
N ALA A 383 23.10 -8.71 11.52
CA ALA A 383 23.63 -9.51 12.62
C ALA A 383 23.56 -8.78 13.98
N ASN A 384 23.94 -7.50 14.01
CA ASN A 384 24.20 -6.77 15.26
C ASN A 384 23.07 -5.84 15.75
N LYS A 385 22.10 -5.48 14.89
CA LYS A 385 21.12 -4.41 15.17
C LYS A 385 19.66 -4.86 15.01
N LEU A 386 19.42 -6.12 14.65
CA LEU A 386 18.08 -6.69 14.53
C LEU A 386 17.73 -7.48 15.79
N ASN A 387 17.24 -6.78 16.82
CA ASN A 387 16.95 -7.37 18.13
C ASN A 387 15.49 -7.82 18.29
N SER A 388 14.59 -7.47 17.36
CA SER A 388 13.18 -7.84 17.46
C SER A 388 12.98 -9.34 17.19
N ASN A 389 12.10 -9.99 17.95
CA ASN A 389 11.73 -11.39 17.73
C ASN A 389 11.29 -11.68 16.28
N MET A 390 10.69 -10.68 15.62
CA MET A 390 10.23 -10.78 14.23
C MET A 390 11.36 -10.89 13.19
N GLN A 391 12.58 -10.49 13.54
CA GLN A 391 13.76 -10.46 12.66
C GLN A 391 14.86 -11.43 13.11
N GLN A 392 14.58 -12.25 14.12
CA GLN A 392 15.55 -13.17 14.72
C GLN A 392 16.14 -14.13 13.69
N GLU A 393 15.33 -14.68 12.77
CA GLU A 393 15.82 -15.57 11.71
C GLU A 393 16.83 -14.86 10.79
N LEU A 394 16.56 -13.62 10.40
CA LEU A 394 17.49 -12.84 9.58
C LEU A 394 18.78 -12.52 10.33
N SER A 395 18.68 -12.15 11.61
CA SER A 395 19.84 -11.90 12.47
C SER A 395 20.72 -13.15 12.60
N GLN A 396 20.12 -14.32 12.86
CA GLN A 396 20.85 -15.58 12.97
C GLN A 396 21.50 -15.99 11.65
N ASN A 397 20.77 -15.87 10.54
CA ASN A 397 21.31 -16.14 9.20
C ASN A 397 22.47 -15.20 8.86
N ALA A 398 22.39 -13.93 9.26
CA ALA A 398 23.46 -12.96 9.05
C ALA A 398 24.69 -13.27 9.91
N ASN A 399 24.50 -13.60 11.19
CA ASN A 399 25.59 -14.01 12.10
C ASN A 399 26.41 -15.17 11.54
N ALA A 400 25.77 -16.16 10.89
CA ALA A 400 26.45 -17.27 10.24
C ALA A 400 27.33 -16.88 9.04
N ALA A 401 27.25 -15.64 8.56
CA ALA A 401 27.99 -15.12 7.40
C ALA A 401 28.98 -13.99 7.73
N VAL A 402 28.91 -13.39 8.92
CA VAL A 402 29.72 -12.20 9.28
C VAL A 402 31.22 -12.45 9.12
N ASP A 403 31.70 -13.61 9.59
CA ASP A 403 33.14 -13.93 9.58
C ASP A 403 33.71 -14.21 8.18
N MET A 404 32.84 -14.31 7.15
CA MET A 404 33.23 -14.56 5.76
C MET A 404 33.36 -13.26 4.95
N LEU A 405 33.02 -12.12 5.54
CA LEU A 405 33.10 -10.80 4.92
C LEU A 405 34.55 -10.38 4.68
N ASN A 406 34.77 -9.56 3.65
CA ASN A 406 36.08 -8.97 3.41
C ASN A 406 36.54 -8.10 4.60
N ALA A 407 37.85 -8.07 4.86
CA ALA A 407 38.42 -7.30 5.97
C ALA A 407 38.38 -5.77 5.76
N THR A 408 38.14 -5.29 4.54
CA THR A 408 38.17 -3.87 4.17
C THR A 408 37.15 -3.05 4.98
N LYS A 409 37.58 -1.90 5.53
CA LYS A 409 36.69 -0.94 6.20
C LYS A 409 36.30 0.15 5.20
N TRP A 410 35.01 0.25 4.92
CA TRP A 410 34.46 1.25 4.00
C TRP A 410 33.99 2.47 4.78
N GLY A 411 34.28 3.66 4.25
CA GLY A 411 33.78 4.92 4.81
C GLY A 411 32.32 5.20 4.43
N GLN A 412 31.80 6.34 4.87
CA GLN A 412 30.41 6.77 4.62
C GLN A 412 30.14 7.18 3.16
N GLN A 413 31.20 7.44 2.38
CA GLN A 413 31.09 7.77 0.96
C GLN A 413 30.65 6.58 0.09
N TYR A 414 30.88 5.35 0.57
CA TYR A 414 30.46 4.12 -0.12
C TYR A 414 29.01 3.76 0.26
N SER A 415 28.37 2.98 -0.60
CA SER A 415 27.01 2.49 -0.40
C SER A 415 26.87 1.71 0.90
N GLN A 416 25.82 2.00 1.68
CA GLN A 416 25.54 1.32 2.94
C GLN A 416 24.08 0.92 3.05
N ALA A 417 23.84 -0.28 3.58
CA ALA A 417 22.52 -0.72 3.99
C ALA A 417 22.53 -0.99 5.50
N GLN A 418 21.69 -0.26 6.23
CA GLN A 418 21.57 -0.35 7.68
C GLN A 418 20.16 -0.77 8.05
N PHE A 419 20.05 -1.73 8.96
CA PHE A 419 18.80 -2.19 9.52
C PHE A 419 18.81 -2.03 11.03
N TRP A 420 17.66 -1.69 11.61
CA TRP A 420 17.46 -1.61 13.05
C TRP A 420 16.09 -2.19 13.39
N SER A 421 16.03 -2.96 14.47
CA SER A 421 14.74 -3.35 15.04
C SER A 421 14.83 -3.55 16.54
N GLU A 422 13.83 -3.09 17.27
CA GLU A 422 13.77 -3.17 18.72
C GLU A 422 12.35 -3.54 19.17
N ASP A 423 12.24 -4.46 20.13
CA ASP A 423 10.98 -4.75 20.82
C ASP A 423 10.82 -3.76 21.98
N VAL A 424 9.78 -2.93 21.94
CA VAL A 424 9.55 -1.86 22.93
C VAL A 424 8.66 -2.33 24.08
N ALA A 425 7.72 -3.22 23.80
CA ALA A 425 6.94 -3.92 24.83
C ALA A 425 6.59 -5.32 24.32
N GLY A 426 7.36 -6.31 24.73
CA GLY A 426 7.22 -7.71 24.30
C GLY A 426 5.81 -8.25 24.55
N ASP A 427 5.25 -7.99 25.73
CA ASP A 427 3.90 -8.43 26.14
C ASP A 427 2.79 -7.86 25.26
N MET A 428 3.02 -6.70 24.62
CA MET A 428 2.07 -6.03 23.74
C MET A 428 2.35 -6.28 22.25
N ASN A 429 3.35 -7.11 21.92
CA ASN A 429 3.86 -7.30 20.56
C ASN A 429 4.18 -5.96 19.86
N LEU A 430 4.76 -5.01 20.61
CA LEU A 430 5.16 -3.70 20.10
C LEU A 430 6.62 -3.70 19.69
N ALA A 431 6.88 -3.44 18.41
CA ALA A 431 8.23 -3.40 17.86
C ALA A 431 8.40 -2.25 16.86
N TYR A 432 9.60 -1.66 16.80
CA TYR A 432 9.98 -0.68 15.80
C TYR A 432 11.01 -1.27 14.85
N GLN A 433 10.93 -0.92 13.57
CA GLN A 433 11.85 -1.34 12.54
C GLN A 433 12.21 -0.17 11.63
N ALA A 434 13.50 0.10 11.50
CA ALA A 434 14.03 1.10 10.58
C ALA A 434 15.00 0.45 9.60
N ALA A 435 15.04 0.94 8.37
CA ALA A 435 16.04 0.55 7.40
C ALA A 435 16.43 1.73 6.53
N LEU A 436 17.74 1.95 6.35
CA LEU A 436 18.32 2.99 5.52
C LEU A 436 19.22 2.34 4.47
N LEU A 437 19.05 2.74 3.21
CA LEU A 437 20.02 2.46 2.15
C LEU A 437 20.53 3.80 1.63
N THR A 438 21.85 3.99 1.63
CA THR A 438 22.54 5.04 0.89
C THR A 438 23.31 4.39 -0.26
N ILE A 439 23.23 4.99 -1.43
CA ILE A 439 24.01 4.57 -2.60
C ILE A 439 25.04 5.65 -2.87
N GLY A 440 26.32 5.27 -2.85
CA GLY A 440 27.45 6.16 -3.05
C GLY A 440 27.44 6.83 -4.42
N SER A 441 28.34 7.79 -4.60
CA SER A 441 28.56 8.51 -5.84
C SER A 441 30.06 8.57 -6.11
N ASP A 442 30.47 8.38 -7.36
CA ASP A 442 31.90 8.46 -7.72
C ASP A 442 32.42 9.91 -7.64
N ASP A 443 31.54 10.90 -7.88
CA ASP A 443 31.93 12.31 -8.02
C ASP A 443 31.74 13.17 -6.76
N THR A 444 31.01 12.71 -5.73
CA THR A 444 30.69 13.54 -4.56
C THR A 444 30.62 12.74 -3.26
N LEU A 445 30.81 13.43 -2.12
CA LEU A 445 30.61 12.84 -0.78
C LEU A 445 29.13 12.65 -0.42
N LEU A 446 28.20 13.21 -1.21
CA LEU A 446 26.77 13.03 -0.99
C LEU A 446 26.29 11.76 -1.72
N PRO A 447 25.43 10.95 -1.09
CA PRO A 447 24.92 9.75 -1.75
C PRO A 447 24.07 10.14 -2.97
N ARG A 448 24.22 9.37 -4.06
CA ARG A 448 23.43 9.54 -5.29
C ARG A 448 21.95 9.23 -5.05
N ASN A 449 21.65 8.26 -4.18
CA ASN A 449 20.29 7.89 -3.78
C ASN A 449 20.23 7.55 -2.29
N ALA A 450 19.10 7.85 -1.65
CA ALA A 450 18.82 7.43 -0.28
C ALA A 450 17.39 6.88 -0.15
N PHE A 451 17.24 5.76 0.55
CA PHE A 451 15.96 5.11 0.81
C PHE A 451 15.77 4.86 2.30
N LEU A 452 14.74 5.47 2.88
CA LEU A 452 14.36 5.30 4.27
C LEU A 452 13.05 4.53 4.39
N ASN A 453 13.00 3.56 5.30
CA ASN A 453 11.83 2.75 5.55
C ASN A 453 11.61 2.60 7.06
N LEU A 454 10.43 3.02 7.54
CA LEU A 454 10.04 2.95 8.94
C LEU A 454 8.75 2.14 9.10
N ASN A 455 8.78 1.10 9.93
CA ASN A 455 7.64 0.24 10.23
C ASN A 455 7.51 0.02 11.73
N ASN A 456 6.27 -0.02 12.21
CA ASN A 456 5.96 -0.43 13.58
C ASN A 456 5.08 -1.68 13.54
N ASN A 457 5.28 -2.56 14.50
CA ASN A 457 4.34 -3.61 14.82
C ASN A 457 3.47 -3.14 16.00
N LEU A 458 2.15 -3.17 15.81
CA LEU A 458 1.15 -2.83 16.82
C LEU A 458 0.25 -4.04 17.04
N GLY A 459 0.51 -4.84 18.09
CA GLY A 459 -0.32 -6.01 18.41
C GLY A 459 -0.38 -7.06 17.29
N GLY A 460 0.72 -7.26 16.56
CA GLY A 460 0.80 -8.17 15.41
C GLY A 460 0.40 -7.53 14.06
N TYR A 461 -0.11 -6.30 14.06
CA TYR A 461 -0.38 -5.54 12.84
C TYR A 461 0.82 -4.66 12.45
N ARG A 462 1.40 -4.92 11.28
CA ARG A 462 2.52 -4.11 10.74
C ARG A 462 2.00 -2.82 10.11
N TYR A 463 2.13 -1.70 10.80
CA TYR A 463 1.88 -0.37 10.28
C TYR A 463 3.15 0.24 9.68
N LYS A 464 3.05 0.80 8.47
CA LYS A 464 4.17 1.44 7.77
C LYS A 464 3.96 2.94 7.76
N TYR A 465 4.87 3.71 8.37
CA TYR A 465 4.77 5.17 8.44
C TYR A 465 5.23 5.84 7.14
N PHE A 466 6.37 5.40 6.58
CA PHE A 466 6.94 5.96 5.35
C PHE A 466 7.84 4.95 4.63
N SER A 467 7.92 5.02 3.28
CA SER A 467 8.77 4.15 2.44
C SER A 467 8.85 4.49 0.97
#